data_AF-A0A699VYC1-F1
#
_entry.id   AF-A0A699VYC1-F1
#
_cell.length_a   1.000
_cell.length_b   1.000
_cell.length_c   1.000
_cell.angle_alpha   90.00
_cell.angle_beta   90.00
_cell.angle_gamma   90.00
#
_symmetry.space_group_name_H-M   'P 1'
#
loop_
_entity.id
_entity.type
_entity.pdbx_description
1 polymer ?
#
loop_
_entity_poly.entity_id
_entity_poly.type
_entity_poly.pdbx_seq_one_letter_code
_entity_poly.pdbx_strand_id
1 'polypeptide(L)'
;KFDIDTGSYSDMMNKFLALVGLDRELGFTSLEMTASKISSDLINIVFKKRTLYEVTIHDVYQLYEIGLKDDGLRHFKDASFMKFGESYP
;
A
#
# COMPACT_ATOMS: atom_id res chain seq x y z
N LYS A 1 -4.10 -2.38 10.24
CA LYS A 1 -5.25 -1.44 10.09
C LYS A 1 -5.04 -0.10 10.81
N PHE A 2 -5.10 1.00 10.07
CA PHE A 2 -5.10 2.40 10.51
C PHE A 2 -6.40 3.08 10.04
N ASP A 3 -6.97 3.97 10.85
CA ASP A 3 -8.13 4.77 10.46
C ASP A 3 -7.69 6.22 10.26
N ILE A 4 -7.86 6.75 9.05
CA ILE A 4 -7.43 8.12 8.72
C ILE A 4 -8.22 9.19 9.49
N ASP A 5 -9.43 8.86 9.95
CA ASP A 5 -10.34 9.81 10.57
C ASP A 5 -10.15 9.97 12.07
N THR A 6 -9.60 8.94 12.72
CA THR A 6 -9.50 8.82 14.19
C THR A 6 -8.11 8.41 14.67
N GLY A 7 -7.28 7.89 13.78
CA GLY A 7 -5.96 7.39 14.10
C GLY A 7 -4.90 8.49 14.22
N SER A 8 -3.92 8.25 15.07
CA SER A 8 -2.69 9.06 15.17
C SER A 8 -1.74 8.75 14.02
N TYR A 9 -1.41 9.77 13.23
CA TYR A 9 -0.43 9.66 12.14
C TYR A 9 0.94 9.20 12.65
N SER A 10 1.40 9.73 13.79
CA SER A 10 2.69 9.36 14.37
C SER A 10 2.75 7.88 14.75
N ASP A 11 1.67 7.34 15.33
CA ASP A 11 1.61 5.92 15.71
C ASP A 11 1.56 5.02 14.49
N MET A 12 0.85 5.44 13.43
CA MET A 12 0.85 4.74 12.15
C MET A 12 2.25 4.70 11.55
N MET A 13 2.97 5.82 11.51
CA MET A 13 4.32 5.87 10.96
C MET A 13 5.31 5.04 11.76
N ASN A 14 5.23 5.05 13.10
CA ASN A 14 6.08 4.21 13.93
C ASN A 14 5.86 2.72 13.65
N LYS A 15 4.59 2.29 13.50
CA LYS A 15 4.25 0.92 13.12
C LYS A 15 4.72 0.58 11.70
N PHE A 16 4.57 1.49 10.75
CA PHE A 16 5.04 1.31 9.38
C PHE A 16 6.55 1.11 9.32
N LEU A 17 7.33 1.98 10.00
CA LEU A 17 8.78 1.86 10.07
C LEU A 17 9.23 0.54 10.71
N ALA A 18 8.51 0.07 11.73
CA ALA A 18 8.77 -1.23 12.34
C ALA A 18 8.50 -2.41 11.37
N LEU A 19 7.48 -2.30 10.51
CA LEU A 19 7.12 -3.34 9.51
C LEU A 19 8.08 -3.39 8.32
N VAL A 20 8.57 -2.23 7.88
CA VAL A 20 9.60 -2.15 6.84
C VAL A 20 10.89 -2.80 7.34
N GLY A 21 11.20 -2.64 8.63
CA GLY A 21 12.47 -3.09 9.20
C GLY A 21 13.63 -2.18 8.78
N LEU A 22 14.67 -2.12 9.60
CA LEU A 22 15.91 -1.41 9.23
C LEU A 22 16.72 -2.20 8.18
N ASP A 23 16.60 -3.53 8.21
CA ASP A 23 17.16 -4.41 7.19
C ASP A 23 16.25 -4.39 5.95
N ARG A 24 16.72 -3.70 4.91
CA ARG A 24 16.08 -3.55 3.61
C ARG A 24 16.08 -4.85 2.81
N GLU A 25 15.51 -5.91 3.40
CA GLU A 25 15.35 -7.21 2.76
C GLU A 25 14.48 -7.11 1.51
N LEU A 26 14.68 -8.05 0.60
CA LEU A 26 13.82 -8.22 -0.56
C LEU A 26 12.43 -8.65 -0.09
N GLY A 27 11.38 -7.93 -0.49
CA GLY A 27 10.02 -8.29 -0.16
C GLY A 27 9.05 -7.12 -0.23
N PHE A 28 7.80 -7.44 0.08
CA PHE A 28 6.69 -6.50 0.12
C PHE A 28 6.18 -6.35 1.56
N THR A 29 5.63 -5.19 1.87
CA THR A 29 4.86 -4.94 3.10
C THR A 29 3.56 -4.26 2.72
N SER A 30 2.58 -4.26 3.60
CA SER A 30 1.29 -3.63 3.31
C SER A 30 0.78 -2.81 4.49
N LEU A 31 0.03 -1.77 4.17
CA LEU A 31 -0.64 -0.89 5.11
C LEU A 31 -2.14 -0.90 4.81
N GLU A 32 -2.90 -1.43 5.77
CA GLU A 32 -4.36 -1.39 5.73
C GLU A 32 -4.86 -0.07 6.33
N MET A 33 -5.72 0.62 5.60
CA MET A 33 -6.29 1.92 5.91
C MET A 33 -7.82 1.90 5.77
N THR A 34 -8.51 2.67 6.59
CA THR A 34 -9.96 2.94 6.48
C THR A 34 -10.24 4.41 6.67
N ALA A 35 -11.36 4.88 6.15
CA ALA A 35 -11.87 6.24 6.36
C ALA A 35 -13.24 6.18 7.04
N SER A 36 -13.27 5.82 8.33
CA SER A 36 -14.50 5.43 9.03
C SER A 36 -15.63 6.46 9.01
N LYS A 37 -15.34 7.75 8.79
CA LYS A 37 -16.35 8.81 8.67
C LYS A 37 -16.94 8.96 7.27
N ILE A 38 -16.28 8.44 6.23
CA ILE A 38 -16.67 8.57 4.82
C ILE A 38 -17.13 7.22 4.27
N SER A 39 -16.29 6.20 4.41
CA SER A 39 -16.55 4.83 3.96
C SER A 39 -15.89 3.86 4.93
N SER A 40 -16.65 2.87 5.40
CA SER A 40 -16.08 1.78 6.21
C SER A 40 -15.23 0.81 5.37
N ASP A 41 -15.03 1.12 4.09
CA ASP A 41 -14.25 0.34 3.14
C ASP A 41 -12.77 0.32 3.51
N LEU A 42 -12.17 -0.85 3.29
CA LEU A 42 -10.79 -1.15 3.64
C LEU A 42 -9.91 -1.01 2.40
N ILE A 43 -8.95 -0.11 2.48
CA ILE A 43 -7.91 0.07 1.47
C ILE A 43 -6.63 -0.58 1.98
N ASN A 44 -5.96 -1.39 1.17
CA ASN A 44 -4.68 -1.99 1.49
C ASN A 44 -3.63 -1.54 0.48
N ILE A 45 -2.63 -0.78 0.94
CA ILE A 45 -1.56 -0.25 0.11
C ILE A 45 -0.34 -1.15 0.28
N VAL A 46 0.22 -1.66 -0.82
CA VAL A 46 1.39 -2.55 -0.82
C VAL A 46 2.62 -1.78 -1.29
N PHE A 47 3.72 -1.96 -0.57
CA PHE A 47 4.99 -1.28 -0.78
C PHE A 47 6.13 -2.29 -0.95
N LYS A 48 7.13 -1.95 -1.78
CA LYS A 48 8.42 -2.66 -1.77
C LYS A 48 9.24 -2.24 -0.56
N LYS A 49 9.60 -3.17 0.33
CA LYS A 49 10.37 -2.84 1.56
C LYS A 49 11.68 -2.10 1.26
N ARG A 50 12.41 -2.53 0.23
CA ARG A 50 13.73 -1.97 -0.12
C ARG A 50 13.68 -0.51 -0.55
N THR A 51 12.62 -0.10 -1.26
CA THR A 51 12.56 1.20 -1.94
C THR A 51 11.47 2.11 -1.39
N LEU A 52 10.53 1.56 -0.62
CA LEU A 52 9.34 2.23 -0.10
C LEU A 52 8.41 2.80 -1.18
N TYR A 53 8.62 2.45 -2.45
CA TYR A 53 7.67 2.79 -3.50
C TYR A 53 6.40 1.97 -3.33
N GLU A 54 5.28 2.67 -3.51
CA GLU A 54 3.95 2.09 -3.67
C GLU A 54 3.92 1.24 -4.93
N VAL A 55 3.26 0.10 -4.82
CA VAL A 55 3.21 -0.89 -5.89
C VAL A 55 1.76 -1.15 -6.28
N THR A 56 0.89 -1.30 -5.29
CA THR A 56 -0.55 -1.53 -5.53
C THR A 56 -1.41 -0.94 -4.43
N ILE A 57 -2.62 -0.52 -4.78
CA ILE A 57 -3.69 -0.15 -3.85
C ILE A 57 -4.84 -1.14 -4.05
N HIS A 58 -5.26 -1.85 -3.01
CA HIS A 58 -6.39 -2.76 -3.05
C HIS A 58 -7.55 -2.18 -2.25
N ASP A 59 -8.67 -1.91 -2.90
CA ASP A 59 -9.95 -1.65 -2.23
C ASP A 59 -10.84 -2.91 -2.31
N VAL A 60 -11.92 -2.96 -1.54
CA VAL A 60 -12.90 -4.06 -1.44
C VAL A 60 -13.39 -4.53 -2.82
N TYR A 61 -13.35 -3.64 -3.82
CA TYR A 61 -13.90 -3.88 -5.16
C TYR A 61 -12.83 -4.10 -6.24
N GLN A 62 -11.64 -3.51 -6.10
CA GLN A 62 -10.64 -3.48 -7.18
C GLN A 62 -9.22 -3.35 -6.63
N LEU A 63 -8.28 -4.06 -7.25
CA LEU A 63 -6.84 -3.85 -7.09
C LEU A 63 -6.34 -2.91 -8.17
N TYR A 64 -5.65 -1.84 -7.79
CA TYR A 64 -5.02 -0.85 -8.65
C TYR A 64 -3.50 -1.02 -8.60
N GLU A 65 -2.89 -1.49 -9.69
CA GLU A 65 -1.43 -1.51 -9.80
C GLU A 65 -0.89 -0.14 -10.23
N ILE A 66 0.14 0.36 -9.56
CA ILE A 66 0.78 1.64 -9.86
C ILE A 66 2.12 1.35 -10.56
N GLY A 67 2.14 1.55 -11.88
CA GLY A 67 3.33 1.91 -12.66
C GLY A 67 4.46 0.90 -12.86
N LEU A 68 4.69 -0.04 -11.94
CA LEU A 68 5.92 -0.84 -11.95
C LEU A 68 5.78 -2.07 -12.87
N LYS A 69 6.64 -2.17 -13.88
CA LYS A 69 6.74 -3.32 -14.78
C LYS A 69 6.95 -4.63 -14.00
N ASP A 70 5.88 -5.41 -13.86
CA ASP A 70 5.84 -6.87 -13.60
C ASP A 70 6.91 -7.39 -12.61
N ASP A 71 6.78 -7.01 -11.33
CA ASP A 71 7.65 -7.47 -10.23
C ASP A 71 7.16 -8.78 -9.57
N GLY A 72 6.36 -9.60 -10.26
CA GLY A 72 5.89 -10.88 -9.71
C GLY A 72 4.64 -10.77 -8.82
N LEU A 73 3.81 -9.74 -8.99
CA LEU A 73 2.54 -9.55 -8.27
C LEU A 73 1.36 -10.35 -8.85
N ARG A 74 1.64 -11.28 -9.77
CA ARG A 74 0.66 -12.16 -10.46
C ARG A 74 -0.17 -13.08 -9.53
N HIS A 75 0.04 -12.98 -8.22
CA HIS A 75 -0.70 -13.74 -7.22
C HIS A 75 -2.04 -13.10 -6.80
N PHE A 76 -2.29 -11.83 -7.17
CA PHE A 76 -3.56 -11.15 -6.89
C PHE A 76 -4.52 -11.34 -8.06
N LYS A 77 -5.64 -12.01 -7.82
CA LYS A 77 -6.46 -12.63 -8.88
C LYS A 77 -7.39 -11.69 -9.66
N ASP A 78 -7.52 -10.42 -9.27
CA ASP A 78 -8.48 -9.47 -9.87
C ASP A 78 -7.91 -8.04 -9.99
N ALA A 79 -6.71 -7.91 -10.56
CA ALA A 79 -6.01 -6.64 -10.77
C ALA A 79 -6.58 -5.80 -11.92
N SER A 80 -7.06 -4.60 -11.62
CA SER A 80 -7.36 -3.52 -12.57
C SER A 80 -6.16 -2.57 -12.67
N PHE A 81 -5.48 -2.55 -13.80
CA PHE A 81 -4.24 -1.78 -13.96
C PHE A 81 -4.53 -0.28 -14.11
N MET A 82 -4.05 0.54 -13.17
CA MET A 82 -4.05 2.01 -13.33
C MET A 82 -2.66 2.47 -13.76
N LYS A 83 -2.54 2.86 -15.03
CA LYS A 83 -1.28 3.34 -15.59
C LYS A 83 -1.02 4.79 -15.17
N PHE A 84 -0.62 5.02 -13.93
CA PHE A 84 -0.06 6.30 -13.52
C PHE A 84 1.39 6.37 -14.01
N GLY A 85 1.70 7.40 -14.82
CA GLY A 85 3.07 7.71 -15.21
C GLY A 85 3.89 7.95 -13.94
N GLU A 86 4.93 7.14 -13.77
CA GLU A 86 5.68 7.01 -12.54
C GLU A 86 6.45 8.29 -12.18
N SER A 87 6.56 8.54 -10.88
CA SER A 87 7.39 9.55 -10.20
C SER A 87 7.00 11.03 -10.36
N TYR A 88 7.08 11.77 -9.24
CA TYR A 88 7.24 13.23 -9.31
C TYR A 88 8.51 13.52 -10.12
N PRO A 89 8.49 14.47 -11.09
CA PRO A 89 9.67 14.83 -11.87
C PRO A 89 10.83 15.37 -11.01
#